data_AF-A0A969Q0X4-F1
#
_entry.id   AF-A0A969Q0X4-F1
#
_cell.length_a   1.000
_cell.length_b   1.000
_cell.length_c   1.000
_cell.angle_alpha   90.00
_cell.angle_beta   90.00
_cell.angle_gamma   90.00
#
_symmetry.space_group_name_H-M   'P 1'
#
loop_
_entity.id
_entity.type
_entity.pdbx_description
1 polymer ?
#
loop_
_entity_poly.entity_id
_entity_poly.type
_entity_poly.pdbx_seq_one_letter_code
_entity_poly.pdbx_strand_id
1 'polypeptide(L)'
;MAGLLAVLLTLPSLVMGIAIGRNAHTGLGQALRLSIALGLVLTFFATVIVAGYLSSSGGHFVGQSTRQLSLMGWSRDGGDLRVAHFLATHALHALPLAGLATLWMQPRYAVAAVIAAATGYAALIAGTFQQALNGLPFLPWLG
;
A
#
# COMPACT_ATOMS: atom_id res chain seq x y z
N MET A 1 -4.89 8.93 -19.62
CA MET A 1 -5.43 7.57 -19.90
C MET A 1 -5.08 6.59 -18.77
N ALA A 2 -3.81 6.48 -18.34
CA ALA A 2 -3.41 5.50 -17.33
C ALA A 2 -4.01 5.69 -15.92
N GLY A 3 -4.30 6.93 -15.46
CA GLY A 3 -5.04 7.14 -14.21
C GLY A 3 -6.46 6.56 -14.21
N LEU A 4 -7.14 6.52 -15.37
CA LEU A 4 -8.46 5.89 -15.50
C LEU A 4 -8.37 4.37 -15.30
N LEU A 5 -7.32 3.75 -15.84
CA LEU A 5 -7.07 2.31 -15.64
C LEU A 5 -6.81 2.00 -14.17
N ALA A 6 -6.07 2.85 -13.45
CA ALA A 6 -5.84 2.66 -12.02
C ALA A 6 -7.16 2.64 -11.23
N VAL A 7 -8.10 3.55 -11.54
CA VAL A 7 -9.43 3.55 -10.93
C VAL A 7 -10.21 2.28 -11.30
N LEU A 8 -10.30 1.95 -12.59
CA LEU A 8 -11.09 0.80 -13.06
C LEU A 8 -10.59 -0.53 -12.49
N LEU A 9 -9.27 -0.72 -12.42
CA LEU A 9 -8.66 -1.96 -11.93
C LEU A 9 -8.76 -2.11 -10.41
N THR A 10 -8.73 -1.01 -9.66
CA THR A 10 -8.73 -1.07 -8.19
C THR A 10 -10.12 -0.87 -7.58
N LEU A 11 -11.10 -0.40 -8.34
CA LEU A 11 -12.48 -0.21 -7.86
C LEU A 11 -13.09 -1.49 -7.25
N PRO A 12 -12.88 -2.71 -7.80
CA PRO A 12 -13.34 -3.94 -7.16
C PRO A 12 -12.80 -4.12 -5.75
N SER A 13 -11.54 -3.71 -5.48
CA SER A 13 -10.97 -3.74 -4.13
C SER A 13 -11.76 -2.85 -3.19
N LEU A 14 -12.09 -1.61 -3.58
CA LEU A 14 -12.90 -0.72 -2.75
C LEU A 14 -14.28 -1.32 -2.44
N VAL A 15 -14.96 -1.80 -3.48
CA VAL A 15 -16.30 -2.40 -3.36
C VAL A 15 -16.27 -3.59 -2.42
N MET A 16 -15.32 -4.51 -2.61
CA MET A 16 -15.16 -5.69 -1.75
C MET A 16 -14.74 -5.33 -0.32
N GLY A 17 -13.86 -4.35 -0.14
CA GLY A 17 -13.45 -3.87 1.18
C GLY A 17 -14.63 -3.33 1.98
N ILE A 18 -15.49 -2.52 1.35
CA ILE A 18 -16.71 -2.00 1.98
C ILE A 18 -17.70 -3.13 2.25
N ALA A 19 -17.91 -4.04 1.29
CA ALA A 19 -18.85 -5.15 1.44
C ALA A 19 -18.46 -6.08 2.60
N ILE A 20 -17.19 -6.49 2.68
CA ILE A 20 -16.66 -7.34 3.77
C ILE A 20 -16.69 -6.60 5.11
N GLY A 21 -16.32 -5.32 5.13
CA GLY A 21 -16.35 -4.48 6.33
C GLY A 21 -17.77 -4.29 6.90
N ARG A 22 -18.80 -4.28 6.04
CA ARG A 22 -20.21 -4.18 6.46
C ARG A 22 -20.85 -5.53 6.78
N ASN A 23 -20.34 -6.63 6.22
CA ASN A 23 -20.88 -7.96 6.45
C ASN A 23 -20.38 -8.55 7.78
N ALA A 24 -21.25 -8.59 8.80
CA ALA A 24 -20.94 -9.23 10.08
C ALA A 24 -20.97 -10.78 10.03
N HIS A 25 -21.62 -11.37 9.02
CA HIS A 25 -21.86 -12.81 8.90
C HIS A 25 -20.85 -13.52 7.99
N THR A 26 -19.59 -13.06 7.99
CA THR A 26 -18.51 -13.68 7.18
C THR A 26 -17.94 -14.95 7.82
N GLY A 27 -18.23 -15.20 9.11
CA GLY A 27 -17.58 -16.26 9.90
C GLY A 27 -16.13 -15.96 10.30
N LEU A 28 -15.59 -14.80 9.90
CA LEU A 28 -14.23 -14.37 10.24
C LEU A 28 -14.19 -13.66 11.59
N GLY A 29 -13.10 -13.85 12.34
CA GLY A 29 -12.82 -13.05 13.53
C GLY A 29 -12.79 -11.55 13.22
N GLN A 30 -13.25 -10.71 14.15
CA GLN A 30 -13.43 -9.27 13.92
C GLN A 30 -12.15 -8.58 13.43
N ALA A 31 -10.99 -8.90 14.02
CA ALA A 31 -9.71 -8.30 13.64
C ALA A 31 -9.28 -8.69 12.21
N LEU A 32 -9.41 -9.97 11.84
CA LEU A 32 -9.08 -10.44 10.49
C LEU A 32 -10.02 -9.85 9.43
N ARG A 33 -11.33 -9.79 9.73
CA ARG A 33 -12.31 -9.14 8.86
C ARG A 33 -11.99 -7.66 8.64
N LEU A 34 -11.64 -6.96 9.72
CA LEU A 34 -11.24 -5.56 9.66
C LEU A 34 -9.95 -5.38 8.84
N SER A 35 -8.96 -6.27 9.00
CA SER A 35 -7.69 -6.15 8.31
C SER A 35 -7.82 -6.35 6.79
N ILE A 36 -8.69 -7.26 6.37
CA ILE A 36 -9.07 -7.45 4.96
C ILE A 36 -9.77 -6.21 4.41
N ALA A 37 -10.77 -5.69 5.13
CA ALA A 37 -11.51 -4.51 4.71
C ALA A 37 -10.58 -3.29 4.57
N LEU A 38 -9.75 -3.02 5.57
CA LEU A 38 -8.79 -1.92 5.55
C LEU A 38 -7.72 -2.10 4.46
N GLY A 39 -7.20 -3.32 4.26
CA GLY A 39 -6.22 -3.61 3.21
C GLY A 39 -6.74 -3.29 1.82
N LEU A 40 -7.96 -3.74 1.52
CA LEU A 40 -8.61 -3.50 0.23
C LEU A 40 -8.95 -2.02 0.00
N VAL A 41 -9.49 -1.34 1.02
CA VAL A 41 -9.81 0.10 0.95
C VAL A 41 -8.54 0.93 0.78
N LEU A 42 -7.49 0.64 1.56
CA LEU A 42 -6.21 1.34 1.47
C LEU A 42 -5.55 1.12 0.11
N THR A 43 -5.57 -0.11 -0.41
CA THR A 43 -5.07 -0.40 -1.76
C THR A 43 -5.73 0.48 -2.81
N PHE A 44 -7.05 0.63 -2.79
CA PHE A 44 -7.74 1.50 -3.76
C PHE A 44 -7.25 2.95 -3.67
N PHE A 45 -7.40 3.59 -2.50
CA PHE A 45 -7.09 5.02 -2.37
C PHE A 45 -5.61 5.31 -2.62
N ALA A 46 -4.71 4.53 -2.02
CA ALA A 46 -3.29 4.72 -2.17
C ALA A 46 -2.83 4.48 -3.62
N THR A 47 -3.35 3.42 -4.27
CA THR A 47 -2.95 3.12 -5.65
C THR A 47 -3.48 4.16 -6.62
N VAL A 48 -4.73 4.61 -6.47
CA VAL A 48 -5.28 5.67 -7.34
C VAL A 48 -4.47 6.97 -7.24
N ILE A 49 -4.09 7.37 -6.02
CA ILE A 49 -3.28 8.58 -5.80
C ILE A 49 -1.88 8.41 -6.41
N VAL A 50 -1.16 7.34 -6.03
CA VAL A 50 0.24 7.16 -6.43
C VAL A 50 0.36 6.84 -7.91
N ALA A 51 -0.46 5.90 -8.43
CA ALA A 51 -0.45 5.55 -9.85
C ALA A 51 -0.98 6.69 -10.73
N GLY A 52 -1.93 7.48 -10.22
CA GLY A 52 -2.40 8.69 -10.87
C GLY A 52 -1.24 9.67 -11.09
N TYR A 53 -0.49 9.97 -10.03
CA TYR A 53 0.70 10.83 -10.11
C TYR A 53 1.77 10.23 -11.03
N LEU A 54 2.12 8.96 -10.83
CA LEU A 54 3.09 8.23 -11.66
C LEU A 54 2.75 8.29 -13.16
N SER A 55 1.45 8.23 -13.50
CA SER A 55 1.00 8.32 -14.90
C SER A 55 1.11 9.71 -15.52
N SER A 56 1.17 10.76 -14.69
CA SER A 56 1.31 12.15 -15.11
C SER A 56 2.75 12.67 -15.10
N SER A 57 3.67 12.01 -14.39
CA SER A 57 5.04 12.49 -14.17
C SER A 57 6.01 12.28 -15.35
N GLY A 58 5.56 11.72 -16.48
CA GLY A 58 6.41 11.47 -17.67
C GLY A 58 7.47 10.37 -17.49
N GLY A 59 7.55 9.77 -16.30
CA GLY A 59 8.48 8.71 -15.94
C GLY A 59 8.33 8.33 -14.45
N HIS A 60 8.97 7.24 -14.05
CA HIS A 60 8.92 6.74 -12.67
C HIS A 60 10.04 7.27 -11.76
N PHE A 61 11.11 7.83 -12.35
CA PHE A 61 12.18 8.47 -11.61
C PHE A 61 11.88 9.95 -11.39
N VAL A 62 12.25 10.44 -10.22
CA VAL A 62 12.26 11.86 -9.89
C VAL A 62 13.73 12.30 -9.89
N GLY A 63 14.11 13.03 -10.93
CA GLY A 63 15.52 13.36 -11.23
C GLY A 63 16.17 12.33 -12.16
N GLN A 64 17.50 12.22 -12.12
CA GLN A 64 18.26 11.22 -12.86
C GLN A 64 18.67 10.08 -11.91
N SER A 65 18.56 8.84 -12.37
CA SER A 65 19.09 7.67 -11.67
C SER A 65 20.03 6.90 -12.58
N THR A 66 21.19 6.54 -12.05
CA THR A 66 22.22 5.75 -12.75
C THR A 66 22.40 4.36 -12.16
N ARG A 67 21.84 4.11 -10.96
CA ARG A 67 21.96 2.84 -10.24
C ARG A 67 20.59 2.34 -9.81
N GLN A 68 20.33 1.06 -10.07
CA GLN A 68 19.05 0.41 -9.77
C GLN A 68 19.27 -0.93 -9.04
N LEU A 69 18.31 -1.33 -8.21
CA LEU A 69 18.28 -2.68 -7.64
C LEU A 69 18.00 -3.71 -8.74
N SER A 70 18.71 -4.84 -8.73
CA SER A 70 18.62 -5.86 -9.78
C SER A 70 17.24 -6.50 -9.91
N LEU A 71 16.56 -6.74 -8.78
CA LEU A 71 15.27 -7.45 -8.78
C LEU A 71 14.09 -6.51 -9.02
N MET A 72 13.99 -5.43 -8.24
CA MET A 72 12.84 -4.52 -8.30
C MET A 72 13.04 -3.35 -9.28
N GLY A 73 14.26 -3.14 -9.76
CA GLY A 73 14.61 -2.01 -10.63
C GLY A 73 14.62 -0.66 -9.91
N TRP A 74 14.37 -0.59 -8.60
CA TRP A 74 14.25 0.69 -7.90
C TRP A 74 15.53 1.50 -7.91
N SER A 75 15.42 2.81 -8.12
CA SER A 75 16.55 3.75 -8.05
C SER A 75 17.27 3.70 -6.70
N ARG A 76 18.61 3.75 -6.75
CA ARG A 76 19.50 3.75 -5.59
C ARG A 76 20.15 5.10 -5.30
N ASP A 77 20.06 6.02 -6.24
CA ASP A 77 20.74 7.32 -6.21
C ASP A 77 19.82 8.52 -6.46
N GLY A 78 18.58 8.28 -6.88
CA GLY A 78 17.49 9.27 -6.97
C GLY A 78 16.14 8.73 -6.51
N GLY A 79 15.09 9.54 -6.58
CA GLY A 79 13.73 9.15 -6.19
C GLY A 79 13.07 8.19 -7.18
N ASP A 80 12.32 7.20 -6.68
CA ASP A 80 11.55 6.26 -7.51
C ASP A 80 10.14 6.04 -6.96
N LEU A 81 9.15 6.48 -7.74
CA LEU A 81 7.74 6.42 -7.40
C LEU A 81 7.19 4.98 -7.40
N ARG A 82 7.90 4.02 -8.02
CA ARG A 82 7.50 2.60 -8.02
C ARG A 82 7.54 1.98 -6.64
N VAL A 83 8.37 2.48 -5.72
CA VAL A 83 8.42 1.98 -4.34
C VAL A 83 7.07 2.21 -3.66
N ALA A 84 6.60 3.45 -3.69
CA ALA A 84 5.30 3.81 -3.11
C ALA A 84 4.14 3.10 -3.82
N HIS A 85 4.22 2.97 -5.15
CA HIS A 85 3.20 2.25 -5.93
C HIS A 85 3.14 0.76 -5.59
N PHE A 86 4.30 0.12 -5.43
CA PHE A 86 4.40 -1.27 -5.02
C PHE A 86 3.77 -1.45 -3.63
N LEU A 87 4.14 -0.62 -2.66
CA LEU A 87 3.57 -0.71 -1.32
C LEU A 87 2.05 -0.48 -1.32
N ALA A 88 1.54 0.50 -2.09
CA ALA A 88 0.12 0.78 -2.22
C ALA A 88 -0.67 -0.42 -2.77
N THR A 89 -0.18 -1.06 -3.83
CA THR A 89 -0.82 -2.24 -4.43
C THR A 89 -0.74 -3.46 -3.51
N HIS A 90 0.27 -3.54 -2.63
CA HIS A 90 0.44 -4.67 -1.70
C HIS A 90 -0.25 -4.50 -0.34
N ALA A 91 -0.93 -3.37 -0.08
CA ALA A 91 -1.70 -3.20 1.16
C ALA A 91 -2.77 -4.30 1.35
N LEU A 92 -3.37 -4.77 0.25
CA LEU A 92 -4.33 -5.87 0.23
C LEU A 92 -3.76 -7.21 0.70
N HIS A 93 -2.43 -7.38 0.69
CA HIS A 93 -1.76 -8.57 1.22
C HIS A 93 -1.24 -8.31 2.64
N ALA A 94 -0.56 -7.17 2.84
CA ALA A 94 0.11 -6.86 4.10
C ALA A 94 -0.85 -6.78 5.29
N LEU A 95 -2.02 -6.13 5.13
CA LEU A 95 -2.95 -5.99 6.25
C LEU A 95 -3.67 -7.29 6.62
N PRO A 96 -4.12 -8.14 5.69
CA PRO A 96 -4.57 -9.49 6.04
C PRO A 96 -3.54 -10.31 6.81
N LEU A 97 -2.26 -10.27 6.40
CA LEU A 97 -1.18 -10.94 7.14
C LEU A 97 -1.01 -10.38 8.56
N ALA A 98 -1.10 -9.06 8.73
CA ALA A 98 -1.09 -8.44 10.06
C ALA A 98 -2.29 -8.90 10.90
N GLY A 99 -3.49 -9.01 10.30
CA GLY A 99 -4.67 -9.56 10.97
C GLY A 99 -4.50 -11.02 11.40
N LEU A 100 -3.92 -11.86 10.54
CA LEU A 100 -3.58 -13.26 10.87
C LEU A 100 -2.57 -13.36 12.03
N ALA A 101 -1.60 -12.44 12.09
CA ALA A 101 -0.66 -12.40 13.20
C ALA A 101 -1.33 -12.12 14.56
N THR A 102 -2.56 -11.55 14.56
CA THR A 102 -3.31 -11.25 15.79
C THR A 102 -4.20 -12.40 16.30
N LEU A 103 -4.21 -13.57 15.64
CA LEU A 103 -5.13 -14.67 15.99
C LEU A 103 -5.02 -15.16 17.44
N TRP A 104 -3.84 -15.02 18.04
CA TRP A 104 -3.55 -15.46 19.41
C TRP A 104 -3.72 -14.33 20.45
N MET A 105 -4.11 -13.13 20.01
CA MET A 105 -4.29 -11.97 20.88
C MET A 105 -5.71 -11.92 21.45
N GLN A 106 -5.88 -11.27 22.61
CA GLN A 106 -7.22 -10.95 23.10
C GLN A 106 -7.93 -10.02 22.09
N PRO A 107 -9.25 -10.18 21.86
CA PRO A 107 -9.96 -9.45 20.80
C PRO A 107 -9.76 -7.93 20.83
N ARG A 108 -9.74 -7.32 22.03
CA ARG A 108 -9.50 -5.88 22.22
C ARG A 108 -8.14 -5.42 21.70
N TYR A 109 -7.10 -6.22 21.88
CA TYR A 109 -5.75 -5.90 21.42
C TYR A 109 -5.55 -6.25 19.95
N ALA A 110 -6.22 -7.31 19.46
CA ALA A 110 -6.17 -7.71 18.05
C ALA A 110 -6.69 -6.60 17.12
N VAL A 111 -7.85 -6.02 17.44
CA VAL A 111 -8.42 -4.90 16.66
C VAL A 111 -7.52 -3.67 16.69
N ALA A 112 -7.03 -3.30 17.88
CA ALA A 112 -6.11 -2.16 18.03
C ALA A 112 -4.81 -2.36 17.24
N ALA A 113 -4.24 -3.57 17.27
CA ALA A 113 -3.04 -3.91 16.51
C ALA A 113 -3.27 -3.83 14.99
N VAL A 114 -4.43 -4.28 14.48
CA VAL A 114 -4.79 -4.15 13.07
C VAL A 114 -4.93 -2.69 12.65
N ILE A 115 -5.56 -1.84 13.47
CA ILE A 115 -5.67 -0.41 13.20
C ILE A 115 -4.27 0.24 13.19
N ALA A 116 -3.44 -0.07 14.19
CA ALA A 116 -2.06 0.43 14.25
C ALA A 116 -1.24 -0.02 13.03
N ALA A 117 -1.37 -1.27 12.59
CA ALA A 117 -0.73 -1.78 11.39
C ALA A 117 -1.22 -1.06 10.13
N ALA A 118 -2.53 -0.83 9.99
CA ALA A 118 -3.11 -0.09 8.87
C ALA A 118 -2.60 1.35 8.80
N THR A 119 -2.58 2.06 9.94
CA THR A 119 -2.04 3.42 10.04
C THR A 119 -0.55 3.46 9.74
N GLY A 120 0.22 2.53 10.29
CA GLY A 120 1.66 2.43 10.04
C GLY A 120 1.98 2.14 8.57
N TYR A 121 1.21 1.25 7.93
CA TYR A 121 1.38 0.92 6.52
C TYR A 121 0.98 2.09 5.60
N ALA A 122 -0.10 2.80 5.93
CA ALA A 122 -0.48 4.03 5.22
C ALA A 122 0.60 5.12 5.35
N ALA A 123 1.17 5.30 6.54
CA ALA A 123 2.27 6.22 6.78
C ALA A 123 3.54 5.81 6.01
N LEU A 124 3.83 4.51 5.91
CA LEU A 124 4.94 3.99 5.10
C LEU A 124 4.76 4.31 3.61
N ILE A 125 3.56 4.11 3.06
CA ILE A 125 3.27 4.49 1.67
C ILE A 125 3.44 6.00 1.48
N ALA A 126 2.85 6.82 2.35
CA ALA A 126 2.94 8.27 2.25
C ALA A 126 4.39 8.77 2.38
N GLY A 127 5.15 8.19 3.32
CA GLY A 127 6.55 8.51 3.55
C GLY A 127 7.43 8.15 2.36
N THR A 128 7.28 6.94 1.79
CA THR A 128 8.04 6.52 0.59
C THR A 128 7.64 7.31 -0.65
N PHE A 129 6.37 7.73 -0.76
CA PHE A 129 5.93 8.63 -1.83
C PHE A 129 6.58 10.00 -1.70
N GLN A 130 6.52 10.62 -0.52
CA GLN A 130 7.16 11.93 -0.28
C GLN A 130 8.68 11.87 -0.45
N GLN A 131 9.31 10.78 0.00
CA GLN A 131 10.72 10.51 -0.20
C GLN A 131 11.09 10.52 -1.69
N ALA A 132 10.31 9.81 -2.52
CA ALA A 132 10.52 9.79 -3.96
C ALA A 132 10.32 11.18 -4.59
N LEU A 133 9.29 11.94 -4.17
CA LEU A 133 9.06 13.32 -4.64
C LEU A 133 10.22 14.26 -4.29
N ASN A 134 10.90 14.03 -3.17
CA ASN A 134 12.08 14.78 -2.77
C ASN A 134 13.36 14.33 -3.52
N GLY A 135 13.26 13.40 -4.47
CA GLY A 135 14.40 12.87 -5.22
C GLY A 135 15.32 11.97 -4.39
N LEU A 136 14.88 11.50 -3.22
CA LEU A 136 15.70 10.69 -2.32
C LEU A 136 15.56 9.19 -2.64
N PRO A 137 16.66 8.43 -2.64
CA PRO A 137 16.62 6.99 -2.89
C PRO A 137 16.01 6.24 -1.72
N PHE A 138 15.29 5.15 -2.04
CA PHE A 138 14.78 4.22 -1.04
C PHE A 138 15.87 3.23 -0.63
N LEU A 139 16.21 3.20 0.66
CA LEU A 139 17.24 2.33 1.25
C LEU A 139 18.57 2.39 0.48
N PRO A 140 19.26 3.54 0.46
CA PRO A 140 20.47 3.75 -0.35
C PRO A 140 21.62 2.78 -0.06
N TRP A 141 21.66 2.24 1.16
CA TRP A 141 22.68 1.28 1.61
C TRP A 141 22.41 -0.16 1.17
N LEU A 142 21.27 -0.48 0.56
CA LEU A 142 21.04 -1.81 0.00
C LEU A 142 21.81 -1.94 -1.33
N GLY A 143 22.99 -2.57 -1.26
CA GLY A 143 23.85 -2.97 -2.38
C GLY A 143 25.22 -2.32 -2.32
#